data_AF-A0A972AVP2-F1
#
_entry.id   AF-A0A972AVP2-F1
#
_cell.length_a   1.000
_cell.length_b   1.000
_cell.length_c   1.000
_cell.angle_alpha   90.00
_cell.angle_beta   90.00
_cell.angle_gamma   90.00
#
_symmetry.space_group_name_H-M   'P 1'
#
loop_
_entity.id
_entity.type
_entity.pdbx_description
1 polymer ?
#
loop_
_entity_poly.entity_id
_entity_poly.type
_entity_poly.pdbx_seq_one_letter_code
_entity_poly.pdbx_strand_id
1 'polypeptide(L)'
;AALVILVFNRKVFLKVDYALLLTFCAFFIFVGNMKRIPQISSMLETSLSGNEYWWGLGLSQLISNVPAAIMLSGFASDIRMLLLGVNIGGLGTLIASLASLISFKGYSGIRKSEGAYYFAIFTFYNLLFLAALIPFSYFFRF
;
A
#
# COMPACT_ATOMS: atom_id res chain seq x y z
N ALA A 1 16.25 2.93 -18.75
CA ALA A 1 16.00 4.13 -17.91
C ALA A 1 17.16 4.46 -16.98
N ALA A 2 17.52 3.59 -16.02
CA ALA A 2 18.59 3.87 -15.05
C ALA A 2 19.97 4.16 -15.70
N LEU A 3 20.37 3.37 -16.70
CA LEU A 3 21.62 3.59 -17.45
C LEU A 3 21.66 4.96 -18.16
N VAL A 4 20.53 5.41 -18.72
CA VAL A 4 20.42 6.74 -19.35
C VAL A 4 20.57 7.85 -18.31
N ILE A 5 19.91 7.71 -17.15
CA ILE A 5 20.04 8.68 -16.05
C ILE A 5 21.46 8.70 -15.48
N LEU A 6 22.16 7.56 -15.45
CA LEU A 6 23.53 7.48 -14.98
C LEU A 6 24.49 8.30 -15.85
N VAL A 7 24.30 8.24 -17.17
CA VAL A 7 25.11 8.97 -18.15
C VAL A 7 24.77 10.47 -18.15
N PHE A 8 23.49 10.82 -18.12
CA PHE A 8 23.05 12.21 -18.31
C PHE A 8 22.83 13.00 -17.02
N ASN A 9 22.50 12.36 -15.89
CA ASN A 9 22.24 13.05 -14.63
C ASN A 9 22.46 12.15 -13.39
N ARG A 10 23.72 11.78 -13.12
CA ARG A 10 24.11 10.96 -11.96
C ARG A 10 23.66 11.53 -10.60
N LYS A 11 23.44 12.85 -10.51
CA LYS A 11 22.99 13.52 -9.27
C LYS A 11 21.58 13.10 -8.86
N VAL A 12 20.78 12.54 -9.78
CA VAL A 12 19.46 11.99 -9.46
C VAL A 12 19.55 10.80 -8.51
N PHE A 13 20.59 9.96 -8.63
CA PHE A 13 20.79 8.83 -7.71
C PHE A 13 20.98 9.27 -6.26
N LEU A 14 21.62 10.42 -6.02
CA LEU A 14 21.78 10.98 -4.67
C LEU A 14 20.46 11.43 -4.02
N LYS A 15 19.39 11.58 -4.81
CA LYS A 15 18.06 11.98 -4.35
C LYS A 15 17.10 10.81 -4.16
N VAL A 16 17.54 9.58 -4.48
CA VAL A 16 16.72 8.37 -4.32
C VAL A 16 16.57 8.07 -2.84
N ASP A 17 15.34 7.73 -2.43
CA ASP A 17 15.06 7.26 -1.08
C ASP A 17 15.50 5.79 -0.92
N TYR A 18 16.81 5.60 -0.67
CA TYR A 18 17.39 4.28 -0.47
C TYR A 18 16.88 3.58 0.79
N ALA A 19 16.40 4.32 1.80
CA ALA A 19 15.81 3.74 3.00
C ALA A 19 14.47 3.07 2.66
N LEU A 20 13.65 3.69 1.80
CA LEU A 20 12.42 3.10 1.28
C LEU A 20 12.70 1.83 0.44
N LEU A 21 13.71 1.86 -0.43
CA LEU A 21 14.12 0.67 -1.20
C LEU A 21 14.58 -0.48 -0.30
N LEU A 22 15.37 -0.17 0.73
CA LEU A 22 15.79 -1.17 1.72
C LEU A 22 14.59 -1.76 2.47
N THR A 23 13.60 -0.94 2.80
CA THR A 23 12.36 -1.37 3.45
C THR A 23 11.59 -2.36 2.56
N PHE A 24 11.50 -2.11 1.25
CA PHE A 24 10.92 -3.08 0.32
C PHE A 24 11.71 -4.40 0.28
N CYS A 25 13.04 -4.34 0.26
CA CYS A 25 13.86 -5.55 0.32
C CYS A 25 13.61 -6.34 1.60
N ALA A 26 13.52 -5.66 2.75
CA ALA A 26 13.20 -6.28 4.02
C ALA A 26 11.81 -6.94 4.01
N PHE A 27 10.79 -6.29 3.43
CA PHE A 27 9.46 -6.89 3.27
C PHE A 27 9.49 -8.16 2.41
N PHE A 28 10.18 -8.15 1.27
CA PHE A 28 10.29 -9.35 0.44
C PHE A 28 11.00 -10.51 1.16
N ILE A 29 12.09 -10.22 1.89
CA ILE A 29 12.80 -11.22 2.69
C ILE A 29 11.87 -11.76 3.79
N PHE A 30 11.18 -10.88 4.51
CA PHE A 30 10.27 -11.25 5.60
C PHE A 30 9.15 -12.17 5.12
N VAL A 31 8.46 -11.80 4.04
CA VAL A 31 7.38 -12.59 3.44
C VAL A 31 7.89 -13.93 2.92
N GLY A 32 9.06 -13.92 2.27
CA GLY A 32 9.72 -15.14 1.81
C GLY A 32 10.07 -16.10 2.95
N ASN A 33 10.47 -15.58 4.12
CA ASN A 33 10.72 -16.39 5.31
C ASN A 33 9.42 -16.92 5.92
N MET A 34 8.38 -16.10 6.01
CA MET A 34 7.06 -16.55 6.52
C MET A 34 6.49 -17.70 5.70
N LYS A 35 6.61 -17.64 4.36
CA LYS A 35 6.15 -18.71 3.46
C LYS A 35 6.89 -20.03 3.65
N ARG A 36 8.11 -20.01 4.20
CA ARG A 36 8.89 -21.22 4.50
C ARG A 36 8.49 -21.87 5.83
N ILE A 37 7.71 -21.18 6.67
CA ILE A 37 7.22 -21.72 7.95
C ILE A 37 5.84 -22.34 7.69
N PRO A 38 5.69 -23.68 7.65
CA PRO A 38 4.47 -24.35 7.18
C PRO A 38 3.21 -23.95 7.96
N GLN A 39 3.34 -23.77 9.27
CA GLN A 39 2.22 -23.38 10.14
C GLN A 39 1.71 -21.98 9.78
N ILE A 40 2.61 -21.02 9.56
CA ILE A 40 2.24 -19.64 9.20
C ILE A 40 1.67 -19.60 7.79
N SER A 41 2.31 -20.29 6.83
CA SER A 41 1.84 -20.34 5.44
C SER A 41 0.44 -20.93 5.35
N SER A 42 0.20 -22.08 5.98
CA SER A 42 -1.11 -22.75 5.96
C SER A 42 -2.20 -21.91 6.63
N MET A 43 -1.89 -21.28 7.77
CA MET A 43 -2.85 -20.40 8.46
C MET A 43 -3.24 -19.20 7.60
N LEU A 44 -2.26 -18.55 6.95
CA LEU A 44 -2.51 -17.40 6.09
C LEU A 44 -3.25 -17.81 4.82
N GLU A 45 -2.81 -18.84 4.11
CA GLU A 45 -3.49 -19.35 2.91
C GLU A 45 -4.96 -19.70 3.19
N THR A 46 -5.23 -20.39 4.32
CA THR A 46 -6.61 -20.75 4.71
C THR A 46 -7.44 -19.53 5.07
N SER A 47 -6.85 -18.54 5.75
CA SER A 47 -7.55 -17.29 6.11
C SER A 47 -7.84 -16.41 4.90
N LEU A 48 -6.92 -16.40 3.93
CA LEU A 48 -6.99 -15.59 2.72
C LEU A 48 -7.90 -16.20 1.65
N SER A 49 -7.94 -17.52 1.53
CA SER A 49 -8.71 -18.22 0.49
C SER A 49 -10.18 -17.79 0.49
N GLY A 50 -10.61 -17.10 -0.57
CA GLY A 50 -11.97 -16.58 -0.75
C GLY A 50 -12.26 -15.24 -0.06
N ASN A 51 -11.29 -14.69 0.67
CA ASN A 51 -11.38 -13.43 1.42
C ASN A 51 -10.27 -12.43 1.03
N GLU A 52 -9.56 -12.66 -0.09
CA GLU A 52 -8.40 -11.87 -0.51
C GLU A 52 -8.71 -10.37 -0.63
N TYR A 53 -9.92 -10.05 -1.11
CA TYR A 53 -10.41 -8.68 -1.19
C TYR A 53 -10.46 -7.99 0.19
N TRP A 54 -11.08 -8.63 1.17
CA TRP A 54 -11.27 -8.05 2.51
C TRP A 54 -9.96 -7.99 3.28
N TRP A 55 -9.12 -9.02 3.18
CA TRP A 55 -7.78 -9.00 3.77
C TRP A 55 -6.90 -7.93 3.15
N GLY A 56 -6.92 -7.81 1.82
CA GLY A 56 -6.21 -6.75 1.10
C GLY A 56 -6.68 -5.36 1.53
N LEU A 57 -7.99 -5.14 1.61
CA LEU A 57 -8.59 -3.89 2.04
C LEU A 57 -8.22 -3.56 3.49
N GLY A 58 -8.40 -4.49 4.42
CA GLY A 58 -8.13 -4.26 5.84
C GLY A 58 -6.65 -4.04 6.13
N LEU A 59 -5.77 -4.88 5.59
CA LEU A 59 -4.34 -4.80 5.85
C LEU A 59 -3.72 -3.55 5.22
N SER A 60 -4.20 -3.14 4.03
CA SER A 60 -3.72 -1.91 3.39
C SER A 60 -4.07 -0.64 4.16
N GLN A 61 -5.16 -0.62 4.94
CA GLN A 61 -5.46 0.50 5.84
C GLN A 61 -4.46 0.63 6.99
N LEU A 62 -3.91 -0.51 7.45
CA LEU A 62 -3.03 -0.56 8.63
C LEU A 62 -1.55 -0.34 8.27
N ILE A 63 -1.07 -0.96 7.18
CA ILE A 63 0.37 -0.99 6.83
C ILE A 63 0.67 -0.17 5.56
N SER A 64 -0.34 0.12 4.75
CA SER A 64 -0.30 0.67 3.38
C SER A 64 -0.50 -0.37 2.27
N ASN A 65 -1.05 0.09 1.15
CA ASN A 65 -1.36 -0.70 -0.04
C ASN A 65 -0.19 -1.53 -0.58
N VAL A 66 1.00 -0.95 -0.77
CA VAL A 66 2.14 -1.66 -1.37
C VAL A 66 2.70 -2.75 -0.44
N PRO A 67 3.02 -2.47 0.85
CA PRO A 67 3.46 -3.51 1.76
C PRO A 67 2.40 -4.61 1.98
N ALA A 68 1.12 -4.25 2.10
CA ALA A 68 0.04 -5.24 2.24
C ALA A 68 -0.06 -6.16 1.03
N ALA A 69 0.08 -5.63 -0.19
CA ALA A 69 0.11 -6.42 -1.42
C ALA A 69 1.31 -7.39 -1.42
N ILE A 70 2.50 -6.91 -1.09
CA ILE A 70 3.71 -7.75 -1.02
C ILE A 70 3.51 -8.86 0.02
N MET A 71 2.97 -8.53 1.19
CA MET A 71 2.76 -9.50 2.27
C MET A 71 1.76 -10.59 1.95
N LEU A 72 0.60 -10.23 1.39
CA LEU A 72 -0.48 -11.18 1.14
C LEU A 72 -0.32 -11.92 -0.19
N SER A 73 0.36 -11.34 -1.19
CA SER A 73 0.54 -11.96 -2.52
C SER A 73 1.28 -13.29 -2.48
N GLY A 74 2.10 -13.53 -1.44
CA GLY A 74 2.78 -14.80 -1.24
C GLY A 74 1.83 -15.97 -0.91
N PHE A 75 0.62 -15.66 -0.43
CA PHE A 75 -0.35 -16.62 0.15
C PHE A 75 -1.73 -16.57 -0.53
N ALA A 76 -2.01 -15.54 -1.33
CA ALA A 76 -3.29 -15.36 -1.99
C ALA A 76 -3.46 -16.29 -3.20
N SER A 77 -4.62 -16.92 -3.31
CA SER A 77 -5.03 -17.69 -4.50
C SER A 77 -5.54 -16.77 -5.62
N ASP A 78 -6.34 -15.76 -5.26
CA ASP A 78 -6.82 -14.76 -6.21
C ASP A 78 -6.07 -13.43 -6.06
N ILE A 79 -5.01 -13.29 -6.85
CA ILE A 79 -4.20 -12.07 -6.92
C ILE A 79 -5.02 -10.87 -7.41
N ARG A 80 -6.04 -11.07 -8.28
CA ARG A 80 -6.85 -9.95 -8.79
C ARG A 80 -7.70 -9.36 -7.68
N MET A 81 -8.39 -10.22 -6.92
CA MET A 81 -9.19 -9.78 -5.76
C MET A 81 -8.32 -9.16 -4.67
N LEU A 82 -7.12 -9.71 -4.44
CA LEU A 82 -6.15 -9.09 -3.53
C LEU A 82 -5.77 -7.68 -4.01
N LEU A 83 -5.38 -7.53 -5.28
CA LEU A 83 -4.96 -6.25 -5.85
C LEU A 83 -6.10 -5.22 -5.85
N LEU A 84 -7.34 -5.66 -6.10
CA LEU A 84 -8.51 -4.81 -5.98
C LEU A 84 -8.69 -4.34 -4.53
N GLY A 85 -8.61 -5.26 -3.57
CA GLY A 85 -8.75 -4.98 -2.14
C GLY A 85 -7.70 -3.99 -1.63
N VAL A 86 -6.41 -4.22 -1.89
CA VAL A 86 -5.33 -3.32 -1.44
C VAL A 86 -5.36 -1.95 -2.10
N ASN A 87 -5.82 -1.84 -3.34
CA ASN A 87 -5.97 -0.56 -4.01
C ASN A 87 -7.13 0.26 -3.44
N ILE A 88 -8.29 -0.38 -3.21
CA ILE A 88 -9.43 0.28 -2.57
C ILE A 88 -9.09 0.65 -1.14
N GLY A 89 -8.49 -0.26 -0.36
CA GLY A 89 -8.07 0.03 1.00
C GLY A 89 -6.97 1.10 1.09
N GLY A 90 -6.12 1.25 0.08
CA GLY A 90 -5.15 2.35 -0.02
C GLY A 90 -5.78 3.75 -0.03
N LEU A 91 -7.09 3.88 -0.27
CA LEU A 91 -7.83 5.13 -0.34
C LEU A 91 -8.50 5.54 0.97
N GLY A 92 -8.35 4.82 2.09
CA GLY A 92 -9.10 5.19 3.32
C GLY A 92 -8.41 6.22 4.20
N THR A 93 -7.19 5.93 4.64
CA THR A 93 -6.43 6.81 5.54
C THR A 93 -5.17 7.36 4.87
N LEU A 94 -4.57 8.38 5.46
CA LEU A 94 -3.26 8.87 5.01
C LEU A 94 -2.18 7.78 5.07
N ILE A 95 -2.21 6.95 6.11
CA ILE A 95 -1.24 5.86 6.31
C ILE A 95 -1.47 4.75 5.28
N ALA A 96 -2.70 4.56 4.80
CA ALA A 96 -3.05 3.52 3.84
C ALA A 96 -2.33 3.68 2.48
N SER A 97 -1.84 4.88 2.15
CA SER A 97 -1.14 5.13 0.90
C SER A 97 0.13 5.95 1.11
N LEU A 98 1.26 5.37 0.71
CA LEU A 98 2.55 6.06 0.68
C LEU A 98 2.52 7.35 -0.16
N ALA A 99 1.74 7.39 -1.25
CA ALA A 99 1.59 8.60 -2.06
C ALA A 99 0.88 9.73 -1.31
N SER A 100 -0.10 9.37 -0.48
CA SER A 100 -0.83 10.31 0.37
C SER A 100 0.07 10.88 1.46
N LEU A 101 0.93 10.05 2.07
CA LEU A 101 1.96 10.50 3.03
C LEU A 101 2.98 11.46 2.40
N ILE A 102 3.46 11.16 1.19
CA ILE A 102 4.37 12.05 0.45
C ILE A 102 3.70 13.41 0.20
N SER A 103 2.43 13.41 -0.23
CA SER A 103 1.65 14.63 -0.48
C SER A 103 1.46 15.45 0.80
N PHE A 104 1.11 14.81 1.91
CA PHE A 104 0.95 15.46 3.22
C PHE A 104 2.26 16.07 3.72
N LYS A 105 3.38 15.36 3.57
CA LYS A 105 4.71 15.84 3.96
C LYS A 105 5.14 17.04 3.11
N GLY A 106 4.79 17.03 1.81
CA GLY A 106 4.98 18.18 0.92
C GLY A 106 4.18 19.40 1.36
N TYR A 107 2.89 19.23 1.68
CA TYR A 107 2.01 20.32 2.13
C TYR A 107 2.44 20.91 3.48
N SER A 108 2.77 20.06 4.44
CA SER A 108 3.18 20.48 5.80
C SER A 108 4.54 21.18 5.85
N GLY A 109 5.32 21.11 4.76
CA GLY A 109 6.59 21.82 4.62
C GLY A 109 6.45 23.29 4.19
N ILE A 110 5.24 23.75 3.85
CA ILE A 110 5.00 25.12 3.37
C ILE A 110 4.78 26.07 4.57
N ARG A 111 5.39 27.28 4.52
CA ARG A 111 5.19 28.32 5.55
C ARG A 111 3.70 28.70 5.65
N LYS A 112 3.13 28.67 6.86
CA LYS A 112 1.69 28.85 7.17
C LYS A 112 0.75 27.70 6.73
N SER A 113 1.25 26.48 6.54
CA SER A 113 0.38 25.33 6.25
C SER A 113 -0.52 24.95 7.43
N GLU A 114 -1.79 24.65 7.17
CA GLU A 114 -2.72 24.09 8.16
C GLU A 114 -2.76 22.55 8.04
N GLY A 115 -1.69 21.89 8.50
CA GLY A 115 -1.55 20.42 8.36
C GLY A 115 -2.74 19.65 8.94
N ALA A 116 -3.29 20.09 10.08
CA ALA A 116 -4.47 19.46 10.69
C ALA A 116 -5.74 19.59 9.83
N TYR A 117 -5.95 20.74 9.19
CA TYR A 117 -7.10 20.97 8.29
C TYR A 117 -6.98 20.10 7.04
N TYR A 118 -5.80 20.05 6.42
CA TYR A 118 -5.53 19.13 5.31
C TYR A 118 -5.77 17.68 5.71
N PHE A 119 -5.25 17.24 6.85
CA PHE A 119 -5.43 15.88 7.36
C PHE A 119 -6.92 15.52 7.51
N ALA A 120 -7.70 16.42 8.11
CA ALA A 120 -9.13 16.21 8.33
C ALA A 120 -9.90 16.13 7.01
N ILE A 121 -9.70 17.08 6.10
CA ILE A 121 -10.36 17.11 4.79
C ILE A 121 -9.97 15.90 3.96
N PHE A 122 -8.67 15.60 3.91
CA PHE A 122 -8.16 14.45 3.18
C PHE A 122 -8.83 13.18 3.69
N THR A 123 -8.83 12.96 5.01
CA THR A 123 -9.43 11.76 5.61
C THR A 123 -10.93 11.68 5.33
N PHE A 124 -11.65 12.81 5.41
CA PHE A 124 -13.08 12.85 5.11
C PHE A 124 -13.41 12.41 3.68
N TYR A 125 -12.76 13.00 2.67
CA TYR A 125 -13.01 12.64 1.27
C TYR A 125 -12.60 11.20 0.98
N ASN A 126 -11.49 10.73 1.55
CA ASN A 126 -11.01 9.37 1.36
C ASN A 126 -11.94 8.32 1.99
N LEU A 127 -12.46 8.57 3.19
CA LEU A 127 -13.49 7.71 3.79
C LEU A 127 -14.80 7.73 3.00
N LEU A 128 -15.21 8.89 2.48
CA LEU A 128 -16.40 8.99 1.61
C LEU A 128 -16.20 8.16 0.32
N PHE A 129 -15.04 8.28 -0.31
CA PHE A 129 -14.71 7.53 -1.53
C PHE A 129 -14.61 6.03 -1.26
N LEU A 130 -14.00 5.64 -0.14
CA LEU A 130 -13.93 4.25 0.32
C LEU A 130 -15.34 3.66 0.55
N ALA A 131 -16.21 4.40 1.25
CA ALA A 131 -17.58 3.98 1.51
C ALA A 131 -18.41 3.82 0.22
N ALA A 132 -18.11 4.58 -0.83
CA ALA A 132 -18.74 4.43 -2.14
C ALA A 132 -18.14 3.27 -2.97
N LEU A 133 -16.81 3.12 -2.95
CA LEU A 133 -16.10 2.12 -3.76
C LEU A 133 -16.24 0.70 -3.23
N ILE A 134 -16.37 0.49 -1.92
CA ILE A 134 -16.59 -0.85 -1.35
C ILE A 134 -17.85 -1.51 -1.92
N PRO A 135 -19.06 -0.91 -1.83
CA PRO A 135 -20.26 -1.53 -2.39
C PRO A 135 -20.22 -1.58 -3.92
N PHE A 136 -19.64 -0.56 -4.57
CA PHE A 136 -19.49 -0.55 -6.03
C PHE A 136 -18.62 -1.73 -6.51
N SER A 137 -17.41 -1.89 -5.98
CA SER A 137 -16.52 -3.00 -6.35
C SER A 137 -17.08 -4.37 -5.96
N TYR A 138 -17.77 -4.46 -4.82
CA TYR A 138 -18.44 -5.70 -4.42
C TYR A 138 -19.60 -6.09 -5.35
N PHE A 139 -20.34 -5.11 -5.89
CA PHE A 139 -21.45 -5.35 -6.80
C PHE A 139 -20.98 -5.68 -8.22
N PHE A 140 -19.95 -5.00 -8.71
CA PHE A 140 -19.48 -5.15 -10.09
C PHE A 140 -18.41 -6.23 -10.29
N ARG A 141 -17.84 -6.82 -9.23
CA ARG A 141 -16.84 -7.93 -9.22
C ARG A 141 -16.12 -8.10 -10.57
N PHE A 142 -15.23 -7.14 -10.89
CA PHE A 142 -14.34 -7.22 -12.05
C PHE A 142 -13.23 -8.25 -11.85
#